data_AF-A0A1C3EJA3-F1
#
_entry.id   AF-A0A1C3EJA3-F1
#
_cell.length_a   1.000
_cell.length_b   1.000
_cell.length_c   1.000
_cell.angle_alpha   90.00
_cell.angle_beta   90.00
_cell.angle_gamma   90.00
#
_symmetry.space_group_name_H-M   'P 1'
#
loop_
_entity.id
_entity.type
_entity.pdbx_description
1 polymer ?
#
loop_
_entity_poly.entity_id
_entity_poly.type
_entity_poly.pdbx_seq_one_letter_code
_entity_poly.pdbx_strand_id
1 'polypeptide(L)'
;MKKTLSTLLTLSASLISVGVHASPHNQNASLLAPMALHSSDFSVTVADTDIHDISRYYFNGYDLDDVDIVLRSSAGISLVNHSPRYLNRPLIQVNDKIIRVNNVVAPFTRLDLDVSGVTQDPISNAHFVEEQPFFKANVREYVDIKPHKDKFAMPTAHNVYQYEKEMRGLKQVFNNYTYNYEFVDFIEQYMSRFSLYSRQYHEEEWCEAHNTRHKRALALSPSDDYISYIARDNASNTVKHISMLANKPLAKYTMLTRAANGLATTNNGWLSVRDFRLFREGATSPKTTYMHEKMHNHGFGHKGGMTYGYPAKTGEFVNQYWDNFYVDGIVEQTTPTLAVMHNTKDLGNEVEVVLQLLDKEGTEASSRSIDKFMLLTTDSMTLNRATFNDIDGQTVELQASRVVADGNTYVFDNIPALHAQTLEKVNTQPNAASTVSLFFDKPSSAISSKEKAPTSLVFIGGSSEDFYQQSNLILNYSNALGYRHDNDQFVYSFKEYTLDENNTFVEQNALFTPQQAENICQEKGMTLGMLQPFKSSAMISFQNKFLKYGSQVGLSHETGEPVAVNIPTSYKKNLVKVVDKGSLIVCQG
;
A
#
# COMPACT_ATOMS: atom_id res chain seq x y z
N MET A 1 36.35 -52.03 36.17
CA MET A 1 35.29 -53.02 35.92
C MET A 1 34.17 -52.32 35.13
N LYS A 2 34.17 -52.36 33.79
CA LYS A 2 33.37 -53.30 32.94
C LYS A 2 31.92 -53.48 33.44
N LYS A 3 30.94 -52.77 32.87
CA LYS A 3 30.17 -53.17 31.67
C LYS A 3 29.07 -52.15 31.33
N THR A 4 29.00 -51.89 30.03
CA THR A 4 27.93 -51.39 29.16
C THR A 4 26.50 -51.81 29.51
N LEU A 5 25.55 -50.90 29.27
CA LEU A 5 24.39 -51.19 28.42
C LEU A 5 23.88 -49.90 27.75
N SER A 6 23.91 -49.90 26.43
CA SER A 6 23.34 -48.91 25.52
C SER A 6 21.84 -49.16 25.35
N THR A 7 21.04 -48.09 25.32
CA THR A 7 19.76 -48.11 24.60
C THR A 7 19.62 -46.77 23.89
N LEU A 8 20.01 -46.76 22.62
CA LEU A 8 19.63 -45.75 21.65
C LEU A 8 18.11 -45.86 21.47
N LEU A 9 17.35 -44.84 21.87
CA LEU A 9 16.06 -44.54 21.26
C LEU A 9 16.30 -43.46 20.21
N THR A 10 16.46 -43.91 18.97
CA THR A 10 16.25 -43.08 17.78
C THR A 10 14.77 -42.75 17.69
N LEU A 11 14.36 -41.60 18.22
CA LEU A 11 13.13 -40.96 17.76
C LEU A 11 13.43 -40.32 16.41
N SER A 12 13.08 -41.04 15.35
CA SER A 12 12.87 -40.48 14.02
C SER A 12 11.74 -39.44 14.12
N ALA A 13 12.09 -38.17 14.23
CA ALA A 13 11.15 -37.09 13.95
C ALA A 13 10.82 -37.15 12.45
N SER A 14 9.69 -37.77 12.13
CA SER A 14 9.09 -37.69 10.81
C SER A 14 8.71 -36.24 10.57
N LEU A 15 9.51 -35.51 9.81
CA LEU A 15 9.17 -34.20 9.25
C LEU A 15 8.02 -34.42 8.27
N ILE A 16 6.79 -34.34 8.76
CA ILE A 16 5.60 -34.31 7.90
C ILE A 16 5.51 -32.89 7.33
N SER A 17 6.13 -32.71 6.17
CA SER A 17 5.74 -31.65 5.22
C SER A 17 4.28 -31.92 4.84
N VAL A 18 3.34 -31.15 5.41
CA VAL A 18 1.96 -31.10 4.92
C VAL A 18 1.81 -29.77 4.21
N GLY A 19 1.95 -29.80 2.89
CA GLY A 19 1.59 -28.66 2.04
C GLY A 19 0.09 -28.38 2.21
N VAL A 20 -0.26 -27.11 2.41
CA VAL A 20 -1.66 -26.67 2.37
C VAL A 20 -2.06 -26.66 0.90
N HIS A 21 -2.67 -27.76 0.44
CA HIS A 21 -3.31 -27.79 -0.88
C HIS A 21 -4.65 -27.06 -0.81
N ALA A 22 -4.78 -25.95 -1.54
CA ALA A 22 -6.07 -25.48 -2.01
C ALA A 22 -6.40 -26.30 -3.26
N SER A 23 -7.37 -27.22 -3.17
CA SER A 23 -7.83 -27.97 -4.36
C SER A 23 -8.49 -27.03 -5.37
N PRO A 24 -8.08 -27.02 -6.65
CA PRO A 24 -8.91 -26.49 -7.71
C PRO A 24 -9.84 -27.60 -8.21
N HIS A 25 -11.14 -27.45 -8.04
CA HIS A 25 -12.15 -28.21 -8.78
C HIS A 25 -12.51 -27.45 -10.06
N ASN A 26 -11.90 -27.81 -11.18
CA ASN A 26 -12.59 -28.28 -12.39
C ASN A 26 -11.56 -28.57 -13.49
N GLN A 27 -11.46 -29.87 -13.83
CA GLN A 27 -10.76 -30.35 -15.01
C GLN A 27 -11.73 -30.27 -16.20
N ASN A 28 -11.29 -29.63 -17.28
CA ASN A 28 -11.61 -30.10 -18.63
C ASN A 28 -10.36 -29.94 -19.48
N ALA A 29 -9.78 -31.09 -19.84
CA ALA A 29 -8.64 -31.21 -20.71
C ALA A 29 -9.03 -30.85 -22.16
N SER A 30 -8.18 -30.05 -22.82
CA SER A 30 -8.10 -29.96 -24.27
C SER A 30 -6.62 -29.85 -24.66
N LEU A 31 -6.30 -30.47 -25.80
CA LEU A 31 -4.97 -30.86 -26.26
C LEU A 31 -4.02 -29.69 -26.52
N LEU A 32 -2.73 -30.00 -26.31
CA LEU A 32 -1.53 -29.23 -26.62
C LEU A 32 -1.59 -28.48 -27.96
N ALA A 33 -1.35 -27.17 -27.89
CA ALA A 33 -0.77 -26.38 -28.97
C ALA A 33 0.54 -25.75 -28.45
N PRO A 34 1.61 -25.66 -29.27
CA PRO A 34 2.79 -24.88 -28.93
C PRO A 34 2.39 -23.39 -28.79
N MET A 35 3.08 -22.65 -27.91
CA MET A 35 2.93 -21.20 -27.66
C MET A 35 2.31 -20.45 -28.86
N ALA A 36 1.04 -20.09 -28.76
CA ALA A 36 0.43 -19.13 -29.66
C ALA A 36 0.65 -17.74 -29.05
N LEU A 37 1.66 -17.04 -29.57
CA LEU A 37 1.98 -15.68 -29.23
C LEU A 37 1.05 -14.77 -30.04
N HIS A 38 0.04 -14.16 -29.39
CA HIS A 38 -0.72 -13.07 -30.01
C HIS A 38 0.07 -11.78 -29.84
N SER A 39 0.96 -11.49 -30.79
CA SER A 39 1.87 -10.34 -30.77
C SER A 39 1.18 -8.96 -30.84
N SER A 40 -0.14 -8.90 -30.95
CA SER A 40 -0.93 -7.65 -30.91
C SER A 40 -1.46 -7.30 -29.51
N ASP A 41 -1.58 -8.27 -28.60
CA ASP A 41 -2.46 -8.12 -27.42
C ASP A 41 -1.69 -7.89 -26.11
N PHE A 42 -0.35 -7.75 -26.17
CA PHE A 42 0.53 -7.50 -25.02
C PHE A 42 0.24 -8.43 -23.83
N SER A 43 -0.02 -9.71 -24.10
CA SER A 43 -0.34 -10.68 -23.07
C SER A 43 0.50 -11.95 -23.22
N VAL A 44 0.77 -12.59 -22.09
CA VAL A 44 1.56 -13.82 -22.01
C VAL A 44 0.75 -14.86 -21.23
N THR A 45 0.61 -16.05 -21.79
CA THR A 45 0.02 -17.20 -21.10
C THR A 45 1.14 -18.14 -20.67
N VAL A 46 1.17 -18.50 -19.40
CA VAL A 46 2.17 -19.37 -18.80
C VAL A 46 1.64 -20.81 -18.80
N ALA A 47 2.46 -21.76 -19.24
CA ALA A 47 2.13 -23.18 -19.21
C ALA A 47 2.24 -23.74 -17.79
N ASP A 48 1.46 -24.76 -17.46
CA ASP A 48 1.46 -25.38 -16.12
C ASP A 48 2.86 -25.86 -15.67
N THR A 49 3.74 -26.21 -16.61
CA THR A 49 5.12 -26.63 -16.33
C THR A 49 6.02 -25.52 -15.78
N ASP A 50 5.65 -24.26 -16.03
CA ASP A 50 6.39 -23.06 -15.61
C ASP A 50 5.75 -22.40 -14.37
N ILE A 51 4.77 -23.08 -13.76
CA ILE A 51 4.15 -22.70 -12.49
C ILE A 51 4.76 -23.55 -11.38
N HIS A 52 5.29 -22.90 -10.35
CA HIS A 52 6.00 -23.55 -9.27
C HIS A 52 5.49 -23.09 -7.91
N ASP A 53 5.11 -24.04 -7.05
CA ASP A 53 4.78 -23.75 -5.67
C ASP A 53 6.02 -23.32 -4.88
N ILE A 54 5.86 -22.30 -4.05
CA ILE A 54 6.87 -21.85 -3.10
C ILE A 54 6.63 -22.58 -1.78
N SER A 55 7.52 -23.50 -1.44
CA SER A 55 7.43 -24.23 -0.17
C SER A 55 7.54 -23.27 1.02
N ARG A 56 6.57 -23.33 1.92
CA ARG A 56 6.59 -22.60 3.19
C ARG A 56 6.01 -23.43 4.32
N TYR A 57 6.45 -23.12 5.54
CA TYR A 57 5.77 -23.60 6.74
C TYR A 57 4.64 -22.63 7.09
N TYR A 58 3.47 -23.13 7.52
CA TYR A 58 2.32 -22.27 7.82
C TYR A 58 2.54 -21.37 9.05
N PHE A 59 3.63 -21.55 9.81
CA PHE A 59 4.04 -20.61 10.84
C PHE A 59 4.93 -19.48 10.31
N ASN A 60 5.42 -19.58 9.08
CA ASN A 60 6.15 -18.49 8.46
C ASN A 60 5.25 -17.26 8.40
N GLY A 61 5.86 -16.12 8.69
CA GLY A 61 5.25 -14.85 8.42
C GLY A 61 4.89 -14.68 6.93
N TYR A 62 4.16 -13.63 6.65
CA TYR A 62 3.84 -13.22 5.30
C TYR A 62 3.72 -11.71 5.24
N ASP A 63 3.82 -11.21 4.02
CA ASP A 63 3.57 -9.82 3.71
C ASP A 63 2.55 -9.75 2.55
N LEU A 64 1.53 -8.91 2.69
CA LEU A 64 0.49 -8.78 1.67
C LEU A 64 0.98 -8.14 0.38
N ASP A 65 2.06 -7.37 0.41
CA ASP A 65 2.55 -6.68 -0.79
C ASP A 65 3.75 -7.41 -1.43
N ASP A 66 4.05 -8.62 -0.97
CA ASP A 66 5.26 -9.37 -1.33
C ASP A 66 5.12 -10.05 -2.69
N VAL A 67 5.22 -9.27 -3.76
CA VAL A 67 5.14 -9.72 -5.15
C VAL A 67 6.32 -9.13 -5.92
N ASP A 68 7.22 -10.00 -6.36
CA ASP A 68 8.49 -9.62 -6.97
C ASP A 68 8.58 -10.03 -8.44
N ILE A 69 9.40 -9.28 -9.19
CA ILE A 69 9.86 -9.64 -10.52
C ILE A 69 11.36 -9.94 -10.47
N VAL A 70 11.74 -11.17 -10.77
CA VAL A 70 13.14 -11.62 -10.77
C VAL A 70 13.62 -11.82 -12.19
N LEU A 71 14.75 -11.21 -12.55
CA LEU A 71 15.37 -11.39 -13.86
C LEU A 71 16.08 -12.75 -13.92
N ARG A 72 15.75 -13.58 -14.91
CA ARG A 72 16.43 -14.87 -15.16
C ARG A 72 17.39 -14.82 -16.35
N SER A 73 17.02 -14.07 -17.39
CA SER A 73 17.80 -13.89 -18.61
C SER A 73 17.43 -12.57 -19.28
N SER A 74 18.06 -12.24 -20.41
CA SER A 74 17.78 -10.98 -21.14
C SER A 74 16.32 -10.80 -21.59
N ALA A 75 15.54 -11.88 -21.65
CA ALA A 75 14.13 -11.88 -22.04
C ALA A 75 13.24 -12.74 -21.13
N GLY A 76 13.79 -13.28 -20.04
CA GLY A 76 13.10 -14.19 -19.13
C GLY A 76 13.01 -13.61 -17.73
N ILE A 77 11.80 -13.60 -17.17
CA ILE A 77 11.52 -13.13 -15.81
C ILE A 77 10.76 -14.19 -15.02
N SER A 78 10.78 -14.08 -13.69
CA SER A 78 9.85 -14.77 -12.82
C SER A 78 8.95 -13.76 -12.12
N LEU A 79 7.63 -13.96 -12.18
CA LEU A 79 6.68 -13.31 -11.29
C LEU A 79 6.54 -14.18 -10.04
N VAL A 80 6.98 -13.67 -8.90
CA VAL A 80 7.02 -14.42 -7.64
C VAL A 80 6.01 -13.81 -6.67
N ASN A 81 4.93 -14.54 -6.37
CA ASN A 81 3.94 -14.12 -5.38
C ASN A 81 4.26 -14.77 -4.03
N HIS A 82 4.97 -14.06 -3.16
CA HIS A 82 5.25 -14.48 -1.79
C HIS A 82 4.10 -14.16 -0.81
N SER A 83 3.02 -13.56 -1.31
CA SER A 83 1.88 -13.15 -0.49
C SER A 83 0.79 -14.23 -0.43
N PRO A 84 -0.12 -14.17 0.55
CA PRO A 84 -1.30 -15.02 0.58
C PRO A 84 -2.36 -14.63 -0.46
N ARG A 85 -2.13 -13.61 -1.31
CA ARG A 85 -3.12 -13.08 -2.28
C ARG A 85 -3.25 -14.00 -3.49
N TYR A 86 -4.42 -13.99 -4.10
CA TYR A 86 -4.59 -14.40 -5.49
C TYR A 86 -4.39 -13.17 -6.36
N LEU A 87 -3.55 -13.27 -7.39
CA LEU A 87 -3.40 -12.20 -8.39
C LEU A 87 -4.15 -12.63 -9.64
N ASN A 88 -5.29 -12.00 -9.91
CA ASN A 88 -6.08 -12.29 -11.10
C ASN A 88 -5.52 -11.54 -12.29
N ARG A 89 -4.98 -12.27 -13.28
CA ARG A 89 -4.40 -11.73 -14.51
C ARG A 89 -3.49 -10.52 -14.24
N PRO A 90 -2.41 -10.70 -13.47
CA PRO A 90 -1.60 -9.58 -13.01
C PRO A 90 -0.95 -8.83 -14.18
N LEU A 91 -0.75 -7.53 -13.97
CA LEU A 91 0.00 -6.68 -14.87
C LEU A 91 1.46 -6.58 -14.42
N ILE A 92 2.37 -6.65 -15.36
CA ILE A 92 3.79 -6.39 -15.17
C ILE A 92 4.20 -5.31 -16.16
N GLN A 93 5.05 -4.38 -15.72
CA GLN A 93 5.70 -3.46 -16.62
C GLN A 93 7.11 -3.98 -16.90
N VAL A 94 7.47 -4.11 -18.17
CA VAL A 94 8.80 -4.50 -18.65
C VAL A 94 9.26 -3.41 -19.59
N ASN A 95 10.34 -2.72 -19.23
CA ASN A 95 10.78 -1.50 -19.91
C ASN A 95 9.63 -0.46 -19.99
N ASP A 96 9.25 -0.05 -21.21
CA ASP A 96 8.15 0.89 -21.49
C ASP A 96 6.82 0.18 -21.76
N LYS A 97 6.77 -1.16 -21.74
CA LYS A 97 5.58 -1.95 -22.07
C LYS A 97 4.92 -2.53 -20.84
N ILE A 98 3.59 -2.51 -20.83
CA ILE A 98 2.77 -3.19 -19.83
C ILE A 98 2.25 -4.48 -20.45
N ILE A 99 2.42 -5.58 -19.71
CA ILE A 99 2.08 -6.93 -20.15
C ILE A 99 1.07 -7.52 -19.16
N ARG A 100 0.01 -8.14 -19.69
CA ARG A 100 -0.93 -8.93 -18.89
C ARG A 100 -0.51 -10.39 -18.86
N VAL A 101 -0.38 -10.97 -17.68
CA VAL A 101 -0.20 -12.41 -17.51
C VAL A 101 -1.57 -13.06 -17.51
N ASN A 102 -1.88 -13.90 -18.50
CA ASN A 102 -3.19 -14.55 -18.69
C ASN A 102 -3.41 -15.76 -17.75
N ASN A 103 -2.89 -15.69 -16.53
CA ASN A 103 -3.01 -16.72 -15.51
C ASN A 103 -3.52 -16.10 -14.21
N VAL A 104 -4.25 -16.87 -13.42
CA VAL A 104 -4.45 -16.54 -12.00
C VAL A 104 -3.21 -17.03 -11.25
N VAL A 105 -2.53 -16.13 -10.54
CA VAL A 105 -1.37 -16.48 -9.72
C VAL A 105 -1.85 -16.80 -8.32
N ALA A 106 -1.71 -18.06 -7.92
CA ALA A 106 -2.13 -18.50 -6.60
C ALA A 106 -1.18 -17.97 -5.50
N PRO A 107 -1.62 -17.96 -4.24
CA PRO A 107 -0.77 -17.65 -3.10
C PRO A 107 0.51 -18.47 -3.08
N PHE A 108 1.65 -17.85 -2.79
CA PHE A 108 2.94 -18.55 -2.64
C PHE A 108 3.33 -19.35 -3.88
N THR A 109 3.21 -18.76 -5.07
CA THR A 109 3.61 -19.38 -6.33
C THR A 109 4.55 -18.50 -7.12
N ARG A 110 5.38 -19.13 -7.94
CA ARG A 110 6.25 -18.49 -8.93
C ARG A 110 5.80 -18.90 -10.32
N LEU A 111 5.69 -17.94 -11.22
CA LEU A 111 5.49 -18.16 -12.65
C LEU A 111 6.76 -17.73 -13.37
N ASP A 112 7.29 -18.60 -14.22
CA ASP A 112 8.41 -18.28 -15.08
C ASP A 112 7.89 -17.87 -16.47
N LEU A 113 8.25 -16.67 -16.92
CA LEU A 113 7.73 -16.07 -18.14
C LEU A 113 8.85 -15.78 -19.14
N ASP A 114 8.54 -16.01 -20.42
CA ASP A 114 9.32 -15.52 -21.55
C ASP A 114 8.59 -14.31 -22.16
N VAL A 115 9.25 -13.15 -22.15
CA VAL A 115 8.70 -11.89 -22.69
C VAL A 115 9.35 -11.48 -24.01
N SER A 116 10.15 -12.35 -24.63
CA SER A 116 10.81 -12.11 -25.92
C SER A 116 9.85 -11.78 -27.06
N GLY A 117 8.60 -12.25 -26.97
CA GLY A 117 7.55 -11.94 -27.94
C GLY A 117 6.90 -10.56 -27.76
N VAL A 118 7.21 -9.84 -26.67
CA VAL A 118 6.60 -8.54 -26.34
C VAL A 118 7.63 -7.40 -26.35
N THR A 119 8.85 -7.66 -25.89
CA THR A 119 9.99 -6.72 -25.98
C THR A 119 11.13 -7.36 -26.74
N GLN A 120 11.69 -6.65 -27.73
CA GLN A 120 12.91 -7.08 -28.42
C GLN A 120 14.18 -6.57 -27.74
N ASP A 121 14.05 -5.51 -26.93
CA ASP A 121 15.17 -4.95 -26.17
C ASP A 121 15.44 -5.80 -24.92
N PRO A 122 16.71 -5.94 -24.50
CA PRO A 122 17.05 -6.53 -23.22
C PRO A 122 16.27 -5.87 -22.08
N ILE A 123 15.86 -6.68 -21.11
CA ILE A 123 15.12 -6.17 -19.95
C ILE A 123 16.06 -5.30 -19.11
N SER A 124 15.76 -4.01 -19.08
CA SER A 124 16.49 -3.00 -18.31
C SER A 124 15.77 -2.62 -17.02
N ASN A 125 14.45 -2.84 -16.97
CA ASN A 125 13.61 -2.65 -15.79
C ASN A 125 12.39 -3.57 -15.91
N ALA A 126 11.97 -4.14 -14.78
CA ALA A 126 10.68 -4.83 -14.69
C ALA A 126 10.09 -4.73 -13.29
N HIS A 127 8.79 -4.48 -13.18
CA HIS A 127 8.09 -4.41 -11.90
C HIS A 127 6.61 -4.83 -12.02
N PHE A 128 6.05 -5.25 -10.88
CA PHE A 128 4.63 -5.57 -10.75
C PHE A 128 3.80 -4.27 -10.69
N VAL A 129 2.69 -4.22 -11.44
CA VAL A 129 1.74 -3.10 -11.41
C VAL A 129 0.65 -3.41 -10.38
N GLU A 130 0.73 -2.77 -9.22
CA GLU A 130 -0.22 -2.96 -8.13
C GLU A 130 -1.52 -2.18 -8.37
N GLU A 131 -2.61 -2.90 -8.61
CA GLU A 131 -3.93 -2.31 -8.83
C GLU A 131 -4.70 -2.08 -7.52
N GLN A 132 -4.26 -2.69 -6.41
CA GLN A 132 -4.89 -2.60 -5.10
C GLN A 132 -3.88 -2.12 -4.03
N PRO A 133 -3.37 -0.89 -4.11
CA PRO A 133 -2.25 -0.44 -3.29
C PRO A 133 -2.60 -0.22 -1.81
N PHE A 134 -3.88 -0.19 -1.44
CA PHE A 134 -4.31 0.03 -0.06
C PHE A 134 -4.30 -1.25 0.77
N PHE A 135 -4.18 -1.04 2.07
CA PHE A 135 -4.02 -2.04 3.10
C PHE A 135 -2.80 -2.92 2.89
N LYS A 136 -1.80 -2.63 3.70
CA LYS A 136 -0.52 -3.34 3.74
C LYS A 136 -0.42 -4.04 5.07
N ALA A 137 0.01 -5.30 5.09
CA ALA A 137 0.24 -6.03 6.33
C ALA A 137 1.53 -6.82 6.23
N ASN A 138 2.34 -6.77 7.29
CA ASN A 138 3.54 -7.58 7.43
C ASN A 138 3.48 -8.32 8.77
N VAL A 139 3.20 -9.62 8.68
CA VAL A 139 3.19 -10.55 9.80
C VAL A 139 4.54 -11.24 9.79
N ARG A 140 5.39 -10.95 10.78
CA ARG A 140 6.76 -11.48 10.83
C ARG A 140 6.81 -12.99 11.00
N GLU A 141 5.94 -13.50 11.85
CA GLU A 141 5.81 -14.92 12.17
C GLU A 141 4.47 -15.16 12.86
N TYR A 142 3.94 -16.36 12.69
CA TYR A 142 3.00 -16.92 13.64
C TYR A 142 3.83 -17.54 14.78
N VAL A 143 3.69 -17.00 15.98
CA VAL A 143 4.50 -17.39 17.13
C VAL A 143 4.16 -18.84 17.50
N ASP A 144 5.14 -19.73 17.31
CA ASP A 144 5.11 -21.08 17.88
C ASP A 144 5.25 -20.99 19.40
N ILE A 145 4.25 -21.48 20.13
CA ILE A 145 4.29 -21.47 21.57
C ILE A 145 4.66 -22.85 22.07
N LYS A 146 5.68 -22.90 22.94
CA LYS A 146 6.02 -24.11 23.69
C LYS A 146 4.78 -24.64 24.43
N PRO A 147 4.52 -25.96 24.42
CA PRO A 147 3.31 -26.59 24.98
C PRO A 147 2.95 -26.22 26.42
N HIS A 148 3.89 -25.66 27.20
CA HIS A 148 3.74 -25.36 28.62
C HIS A 148 3.23 -23.94 28.93
N LYS A 149 2.94 -23.10 27.93
CA LYS A 149 2.30 -21.79 28.17
C LYS A 149 0.80 -21.90 27.95
N ASP A 150 0.07 -22.22 29.03
CA ASP A 150 -1.40 -22.42 29.04
C ASP A 150 -2.23 -21.25 28.48
N LYS A 151 -1.62 -20.08 28.23
CA LYS A 151 -2.26 -18.89 27.67
C LYS A 151 -2.42 -18.94 26.14
N PHE A 152 -1.64 -19.76 25.43
CA PHE A 152 -1.55 -19.68 23.97
C PHE A 152 -1.72 -21.03 23.26
N ALA A 153 -2.50 -21.05 22.18
CA ALA A 153 -2.70 -22.22 21.33
C ALA A 153 -1.65 -22.24 20.22
N MET A 154 -1.19 -23.43 19.87
CA MET A 154 -0.42 -23.63 18.65
C MET A 154 -1.32 -23.30 17.43
N PRO A 155 -0.87 -22.43 16.51
CA PRO A 155 -1.50 -22.24 15.21
C PRO A 155 -1.77 -23.57 14.50
N THR A 156 -2.94 -23.70 13.90
CA THR A 156 -3.24 -24.77 12.95
C THR A 156 -3.23 -24.21 11.53
N ALA A 157 -2.96 -25.06 10.54
CA ALA A 157 -3.02 -24.67 9.13
C ALA A 157 -4.38 -24.04 8.75
N HIS A 158 -5.48 -24.58 9.29
CA HIS A 158 -6.81 -24.02 9.08
C HIS A 158 -6.93 -22.59 9.63
N ASN A 159 -6.48 -22.34 10.87
CA ASN A 159 -6.59 -21.02 11.48
C ASN A 159 -5.72 -19.98 10.75
N VAL A 160 -4.53 -20.37 10.32
CA VAL A 160 -3.64 -19.54 9.49
C VAL A 160 -4.32 -19.17 8.17
N TYR A 161 -4.89 -20.15 7.47
CA TYR A 161 -5.62 -19.92 6.24
C TYR A 161 -6.82 -18.96 6.43
N GLN A 162 -7.62 -19.13 7.49
CA GLN A 162 -8.74 -18.22 7.76
C GLN A 162 -8.29 -16.78 8.02
N TYR A 163 -7.17 -16.60 8.74
CA TYR A 163 -6.63 -15.26 9.00
C TYR A 163 -6.07 -14.60 7.72
N GLU A 164 -5.35 -15.36 6.91
CA GLU A 164 -4.88 -14.89 5.60
C GLU A 164 -6.05 -14.50 4.69
N LYS A 165 -7.12 -15.30 4.70
CA LYS A 165 -8.37 -14.98 4.01
C LYS A 165 -9.00 -13.68 4.52
N GLU A 166 -9.02 -13.47 5.83
CA GLU A 166 -9.57 -12.24 6.40
C GLU A 166 -8.78 -11.00 5.97
N MET A 167 -7.44 -11.09 5.98
CA MET A 167 -6.56 -10.02 5.50
C MET A 167 -6.76 -9.70 4.01
N ARG A 168 -6.95 -10.73 3.17
CA ARG A 168 -7.27 -10.54 1.74
C ARG A 168 -8.58 -9.76 1.57
N GLY A 169 -9.64 -10.15 2.29
CA GLY A 169 -10.92 -9.45 2.21
C GLY A 169 -10.84 -8.02 2.70
N LEU A 170 -10.08 -7.75 3.76
CA LEU A 170 -9.81 -6.38 4.23
C LEU A 170 -9.09 -5.53 3.18
N LYS A 171 -8.17 -6.13 2.42
CA LYS A 171 -7.54 -5.44 1.29
C LYS A 171 -8.59 -4.96 0.29
N GLN A 172 -9.56 -5.80 -0.06
CA GLN A 172 -10.65 -5.44 -0.96
C GLN A 172 -11.53 -4.31 -0.39
N VAL A 173 -11.89 -4.39 0.89
CA VAL A 173 -12.70 -3.36 1.58
C VAL A 173 -11.99 -2.01 1.56
N PHE A 174 -10.69 -1.96 1.91
CA PHE A 174 -9.94 -0.70 1.92
C PHE A 174 -9.66 -0.15 0.52
N ASN A 175 -9.75 -0.96 -0.52
CA ASN A 175 -9.68 -0.53 -1.91
C ASN A 175 -11.04 -0.12 -2.51
N ASN A 176 -12.13 -0.17 -1.73
CA ASN A 176 -13.45 0.25 -2.20
C ASN A 176 -13.70 1.75 -1.95
N TYR A 177 -14.07 2.49 -2.99
CA TYR A 177 -14.39 3.92 -2.93
C TYR A 177 -15.50 4.21 -1.92
N THR A 178 -16.63 3.50 -1.98
CA THR A 178 -17.81 3.77 -1.13
C THR A 178 -17.46 3.62 0.34
N TYR A 179 -16.73 2.56 0.69
CA TYR A 179 -16.24 2.38 2.06
C TYR A 179 -15.37 3.55 2.51
N ASN A 180 -14.41 3.97 1.67
CA ASN A 180 -13.53 5.09 2.00
C ASN A 180 -14.28 6.42 2.12
N TYR A 181 -15.31 6.63 1.30
CA TYR A 181 -16.16 7.82 1.35
C TYR A 181 -16.93 7.88 2.67
N GLU A 182 -17.60 6.78 3.06
CA GLU A 182 -18.30 6.68 4.35
C GLU A 182 -17.35 6.82 5.55
N PHE A 183 -16.11 6.35 5.39
CA PHE A 183 -15.09 6.45 6.43
C PHE A 183 -14.65 7.90 6.70
N VAL A 184 -14.58 8.76 5.67
CA VAL A 184 -14.29 10.19 5.84
C VAL A 184 -15.35 10.85 6.73
N ASP A 185 -16.63 10.60 6.44
CA ASP A 185 -17.75 11.10 7.25
C ASP A 185 -17.67 10.63 8.70
N PHE A 186 -17.39 9.35 8.89
CA PHE A 186 -17.25 8.77 10.22
C PHE A 186 -16.16 9.48 11.04
N ILE A 187 -14.96 9.69 10.48
CA ILE A 187 -13.87 10.33 11.24
C ILE A 187 -14.23 11.77 11.60
N GLU A 188 -14.79 12.55 10.68
CA GLU A 188 -15.16 13.94 10.97
C GLU A 188 -16.22 14.04 12.09
N GLN A 189 -17.21 13.16 12.06
CA GLN A 189 -18.23 13.08 13.12
C GLN A 189 -17.66 12.57 14.45
N TYR A 190 -16.73 11.62 14.40
CA TYR A 190 -16.06 11.08 15.58
C TYR A 190 -15.21 12.14 16.30
N MET A 191 -14.55 13.02 15.53
CA MET A 191 -13.65 14.04 16.06
C MET A 191 -14.35 15.34 16.48
N SER A 192 -15.50 15.65 15.88
CA SER A 192 -16.36 16.77 16.30
C SER A 192 -17.16 16.36 17.55
N ARG A 193 -16.70 16.78 18.74
CA ARG A 193 -17.19 16.42 20.10
C ARG A 193 -18.68 16.70 20.43
N PHE A 194 -19.58 16.79 19.45
CA PHE A 194 -21.02 17.00 19.63
C PHE A 194 -21.90 16.01 18.89
N SER A 195 -21.34 15.02 18.18
CA SER A 195 -22.16 13.92 17.69
C SER A 195 -22.65 13.11 18.89
N LEU A 196 -23.92 13.33 19.23
CA LEU A 196 -24.74 12.40 20.00
C LEU A 196 -24.83 11.12 19.16
N TYR A 197 -23.77 10.34 19.12
CA TYR A 197 -23.94 8.91 19.01
C TYR A 197 -24.62 8.53 20.31
N SER A 198 -25.96 8.58 20.29
CA SER A 198 -26.74 7.80 21.23
C SER A 198 -26.05 6.45 21.24
N ARG A 199 -25.74 5.91 22.43
CA ARG A 199 -25.61 4.46 22.53
C ARG A 199 -26.85 3.92 21.81
N GLN A 200 -26.71 3.54 20.56
CA GLN A 200 -27.44 2.41 20.06
C GLN A 200 -26.88 1.32 20.97
N TYR A 201 -27.54 1.17 22.12
CA TYR A 201 -27.73 -0.15 22.67
C TYR A 201 -28.23 -0.91 21.46
N HIS A 202 -27.31 -1.59 20.77
CA HIS A 202 -27.67 -2.72 19.96
C HIS A 202 -28.33 -3.64 20.99
N GLU A 203 -29.64 -3.49 21.17
CA GLU A 203 -30.47 -4.16 22.18
C GLU A 203 -30.50 -5.68 21.94
N GLU A 204 -29.79 -6.15 20.93
CA GLU A 204 -29.41 -7.53 20.70
C GLU A 204 -27.88 -7.64 20.74
N GLU A 205 -27.37 -7.86 21.94
CA GLU A 205 -26.30 -8.83 22.23
C GLU A 205 -25.41 -9.23 21.03
N TRP A 206 -24.53 -8.34 20.55
CA TRP A 206 -23.37 -8.73 19.73
C TRP A 206 -22.28 -9.44 20.55
N CYS A 207 -22.55 -9.65 21.83
CA CYS A 207 -21.80 -10.48 22.75
C CYS A 207 -22.80 -11.48 23.35
N GLU A 208 -22.89 -12.66 22.74
CA GLU A 208 -23.52 -13.85 23.32
C GLU A 208 -25.03 -13.73 23.58
N ALA A 209 -25.82 -14.43 22.76
CA ALA A 209 -27.04 -15.06 23.25
C ALA A 209 -26.64 -16.09 24.32
N HIS A 210 -26.34 -15.61 25.53
CA HIS A 210 -26.46 -16.42 26.73
C HIS A 210 -27.91 -16.32 27.17
N ASN A 211 -28.53 -17.49 27.32
CA ASN A 211 -29.86 -17.70 27.88
C ASN A 211 -29.95 -17.30 29.38
N THR A 212 -29.33 -16.20 29.77
CA THR A 212 -29.52 -15.55 31.06
C THR A 212 -30.62 -14.52 30.89
N ARG A 213 -31.82 -14.86 31.35
CA ARG A 213 -32.90 -13.92 31.65
C ARG A 213 -32.35 -12.81 32.55
N HIS A 214 -31.80 -11.75 31.96
CA HIS A 214 -31.60 -10.50 32.66
C HIS A 214 -32.97 -9.88 32.86
N LYS A 215 -33.48 -9.99 34.10
CA LYS A 215 -34.56 -9.12 34.57
C LYS A 215 -34.15 -7.69 34.22
N ARG A 216 -34.95 -7.04 33.37
CA ARG A 216 -34.92 -5.58 33.16
C ARG A 216 -34.86 -4.90 34.53
N ALA A 217 -33.67 -4.47 34.93
CA ALA A 217 -33.54 -3.49 35.97
C ALA A 217 -33.90 -2.15 35.32
N LEU A 218 -35.19 -1.81 35.42
CA LEU A 218 -35.67 -0.44 35.41
C LEU A 218 -35.02 0.29 36.58
N ALA A 219 -33.77 0.67 36.40
CA ALA A 219 -33.06 1.61 37.25
C ALA A 219 -32.30 2.52 36.29
N LEU A 220 -33.04 3.49 35.75
CA LEU A 220 -32.46 4.72 35.22
C LEU A 220 -31.65 5.34 36.35
N SER A 221 -30.35 5.06 36.39
CA SER A 221 -29.42 5.88 37.16
C SER A 221 -29.33 7.22 36.45
N PRO A 222 -29.59 8.36 37.10
CA PRO A 222 -29.46 9.70 36.51
C PRO A 222 -28.00 10.11 36.21
N SER A 223 -27.09 9.14 36.14
CA SER A 223 -25.67 9.30 35.87
C SER A 223 -25.29 8.63 34.55
N ASP A 224 -26.16 8.63 33.53
CA ASP A 224 -25.76 8.30 32.17
C ASP A 224 -24.87 9.44 31.64
N ASP A 225 -23.68 9.42 32.21
CA ASP A 225 -22.64 10.42 32.21
C ASP A 225 -22.21 10.69 30.77
N TYR A 226 -22.24 11.97 30.43
CA TYR A 226 -21.50 12.55 29.32
C TYR A 226 -20.02 12.16 29.43
N ILE A 227 -19.64 11.02 28.85
CA ILE A 227 -18.23 10.67 28.70
C ILE A 227 -17.72 11.45 27.50
N SER A 228 -17.19 12.65 27.75
CA SER A 228 -16.43 13.39 26.75
C SER A 228 -15.22 12.56 26.34
N TYR A 229 -15.23 12.04 25.11
CA TYR A 229 -14.05 11.38 24.57
C TYR A 229 -12.99 12.43 24.21
N ILE A 230 -11.79 12.27 24.78
CA ILE A 230 -10.62 13.02 24.36
C ILE A 230 -9.78 12.07 23.51
N ALA A 231 -9.89 12.18 22.19
CA ALA A 231 -8.94 11.57 21.28
C ALA A 231 -7.52 11.99 21.70
N ARG A 232 -6.66 11.01 21.98
CA ARG A 232 -5.26 11.26 22.34
C ARG A 232 -4.37 11.46 21.10
N ASP A 233 -4.85 11.02 19.93
CA ASP A 233 -4.22 11.30 18.65
C ASP A 233 -4.69 12.65 18.10
N ASN A 234 -3.74 13.58 18.00
CA ASN A 234 -3.92 14.93 17.48
C ASN A 234 -3.63 15.04 15.98
N ALA A 235 -3.32 13.93 15.29
CA ALA A 235 -3.24 13.91 13.84
C ALA A 235 -4.57 14.33 13.20
N SER A 236 -4.48 14.94 12.01
CA SER A 236 -5.65 15.32 11.22
C SER A 236 -6.40 14.09 10.70
N ASN A 237 -7.62 14.31 10.19
CA ASN A 237 -8.49 13.21 9.76
C ASN A 237 -7.93 12.54 8.50
N THR A 238 -7.45 13.36 7.56
CA THR A 238 -6.76 12.91 6.34
C THR A 238 -5.60 11.98 6.67
N VAL A 239 -4.83 12.29 7.70
CA VAL A 239 -3.65 11.49 8.10
C VAL A 239 -4.04 10.15 8.68
N LYS A 240 -5.07 10.14 9.53
CA LYS A 240 -5.60 8.90 10.08
C LYS A 240 -6.05 7.98 8.95
N HIS A 241 -6.67 8.56 7.91
CA HIS A 241 -7.10 7.83 6.72
C HIS A 241 -5.92 7.35 5.86
N ILE A 242 -4.97 8.22 5.49
CA ILE A 242 -3.75 7.84 4.76
C ILE A 242 -2.99 6.77 5.53
N SER A 243 -2.83 6.88 6.85
CA SER A 243 -2.19 5.86 7.68
C SER A 243 -2.97 4.54 7.65
N MET A 244 -4.31 4.59 7.73
CA MET A 244 -5.14 3.40 7.59
C MET A 244 -4.89 2.69 6.23
N LEU A 245 -4.73 3.44 5.15
CA LEU A 245 -4.56 2.88 3.80
C LEU A 245 -3.10 2.47 3.49
N ALA A 246 -2.13 3.28 3.88
CA ALA A 246 -0.74 3.18 3.43
C ALA A 246 0.24 2.71 4.51
N ASN A 247 -0.07 2.87 5.80
CA ASN A 247 0.83 2.43 6.87
C ASN A 247 0.85 0.90 6.97
N LYS A 248 2.06 0.36 7.06
CA LYS A 248 2.36 -1.06 7.13
C LYS A 248 3.06 -1.39 8.45
N PRO A 249 2.33 -1.46 9.57
CA PRO A 249 2.94 -1.85 10.83
C PRO A 249 3.43 -3.30 10.78
N LEU A 250 4.60 -3.53 11.40
CA LEU A 250 5.17 -4.84 11.62
C LEU A 250 4.48 -5.49 12.82
N ALA A 251 3.94 -6.69 12.64
CA ALA A 251 3.25 -7.42 13.71
C ALA A 251 3.82 -8.85 13.87
N LYS A 252 3.72 -9.38 15.09
CA LYS A 252 3.86 -10.82 15.39
C LYS A 252 2.51 -11.34 15.81
N TYR A 253 2.08 -12.52 15.34
CA TYR A 253 0.74 -13.03 15.63
C TYR A 253 0.80 -14.30 16.49
N THR A 254 -0.02 -14.40 17.55
CA THR A 254 -0.04 -15.57 18.46
C THR A 254 -1.47 -15.98 18.78
N MET A 255 -1.91 -17.22 18.59
CA MET A 255 -3.29 -17.64 18.92
C MET A 255 -3.45 -17.94 20.44
N LEU A 256 -4.62 -17.64 21.05
CA LEU A 256 -4.86 -17.96 22.48
C LEU A 256 -5.58 -19.32 22.63
N THR A 257 -5.37 -19.98 23.78
CA THR A 257 -6.00 -21.28 24.11
C THR A 257 -7.49 -21.19 24.47
N ARG A 258 -7.98 -20.02 24.90
CA ARG A 258 -9.36 -19.78 25.35
C ARG A 258 -9.79 -18.34 25.14
N ALA A 259 -11.07 -18.13 24.82
CA ALA A 259 -11.86 -16.92 24.99
C ALA A 259 -11.42 -15.64 24.27
N ALA A 260 -10.26 -15.60 23.60
CA ALA A 260 -9.84 -14.42 22.85
C ALA A 260 -8.88 -14.66 21.67
N ASN A 261 -8.99 -13.87 20.60
CA ASN A 261 -8.14 -13.99 19.43
C ASN A 261 -6.76 -13.42 19.72
N GLY A 262 -5.84 -13.84 18.86
CA GLY A 262 -4.43 -13.72 19.08
C GLY A 262 -3.88 -12.33 19.37
N LEU A 263 -2.66 -12.31 19.90
CA LEU A 263 -1.92 -11.08 20.17
C LEU A 263 -1.22 -10.60 18.89
N ALA A 264 -1.38 -9.32 18.55
CA ALA A 264 -0.54 -8.59 17.61
C ALA A 264 0.12 -7.42 18.36
N THR A 265 1.42 -7.22 18.17
CA THR A 265 2.12 -6.07 18.75
C THR A 265 2.51 -5.09 17.64
N THR A 266 1.93 -3.89 17.63
CA THR A 266 2.51 -2.73 16.94
C THR A 266 3.18 -1.87 18.01
N ASN A 267 4.51 -1.70 17.97
CA ASN A 267 5.23 -0.81 18.90
C ASN A 267 5.04 -1.12 20.42
N ASN A 268 5.28 -2.37 20.83
CA ASN A 268 5.39 -2.84 22.23
C ASN A 268 4.09 -2.97 23.06
N GLY A 269 2.90 -2.72 22.50
CA GLY A 269 1.61 -2.98 23.16
C GLY A 269 1.07 -4.40 22.91
N TRP A 270 0.24 -4.92 23.83
CA TRP A 270 -0.45 -6.22 23.72
C TRP A 270 -1.96 -6.03 23.86
N LEU A 271 -2.74 -6.48 22.89
CA LEU A 271 -4.19 -6.61 23.04
C LEU A 271 -4.71 -7.94 22.48
N SER A 272 -5.72 -8.47 23.14
CA SER A 272 -6.35 -9.77 22.94
C SER A 272 -7.84 -9.55 22.68
N VAL A 273 -8.44 -10.19 21.67
CA VAL A 273 -9.87 -9.94 21.39
C VAL A 273 -10.67 -11.13 20.81
N ARG A 274 -11.50 -11.76 21.67
CA ARG A 274 -12.66 -12.71 21.53
C ARG A 274 -12.60 -13.98 20.64
N ASP A 275 -13.56 -14.91 20.78
CA ASP A 275 -13.38 -16.38 20.74
C ASP A 275 -13.59 -17.11 19.37
N PHE A 276 -12.84 -18.21 19.11
CA PHE A 276 -13.03 -19.34 18.15
C PHE A 276 -13.70 -19.15 16.75
N ARG A 277 -13.79 -17.96 16.15
CA ARG A 277 -14.63 -17.76 14.94
C ARG A 277 -14.11 -16.76 13.89
N LEU A 278 -12.79 -16.70 13.65
CA LEU A 278 -12.15 -15.72 12.75
C LEU A 278 -12.92 -15.44 11.43
N PHE A 279 -13.27 -16.48 10.67
CA PHE A 279 -13.95 -16.28 9.38
C PHE A 279 -15.47 -16.22 9.45
N ARG A 280 -16.13 -17.07 10.27
CA ARG A 280 -17.60 -17.09 10.36
C ARG A 280 -18.18 -15.87 11.08
N GLU A 281 -17.42 -15.21 11.95
CA GLU A 281 -17.82 -13.91 12.54
C GLU A 281 -17.30 -12.70 11.77
N GLY A 282 -16.32 -12.88 10.88
CA GLY A 282 -16.05 -11.92 9.80
C GLY A 282 -17.36 -11.50 9.11
N ALA A 283 -18.31 -12.43 8.99
CA ALA A 283 -19.66 -12.25 8.42
C ALA A 283 -20.60 -11.36 9.24
N THR A 284 -20.15 -10.89 10.41
CA THR A 284 -20.83 -9.90 11.26
C THR A 284 -20.00 -8.64 11.52
N SER A 285 -18.67 -8.74 11.41
CA SER A 285 -17.69 -7.64 11.38
C SER A 285 -16.32 -8.27 11.10
N PRO A 286 -15.45 -7.69 10.25
CA PRO A 286 -14.04 -8.08 10.29
C PRO A 286 -13.52 -7.79 11.70
N LYS A 287 -12.75 -8.69 12.33
CA LYS A 287 -12.36 -8.60 13.75
C LYS A 287 -10.89 -9.01 13.91
N THR A 288 -9.97 -8.26 13.32
CA THR A 288 -8.54 -8.56 13.48
C THR A 288 -7.86 -7.71 14.55
N THR A 289 -7.05 -8.36 15.39
CA THR A 289 -6.18 -7.67 16.36
C THR A 289 -5.25 -6.67 15.66
N TYR A 290 -4.83 -6.96 14.43
CA TYR A 290 -4.01 -6.05 13.62
C TYR A 290 -4.70 -4.70 13.38
N MET A 291 -5.92 -4.72 12.82
CA MET A 291 -6.69 -3.49 12.58
C MET A 291 -7.07 -2.80 13.88
N HIS A 292 -7.36 -3.59 14.92
CA HIS A 292 -7.64 -3.09 16.24
C HIS A 292 -6.53 -2.23 16.83
N GLU A 293 -5.30 -2.75 16.87
CA GLU A 293 -4.16 -2.00 17.35
C GLU A 293 -3.84 -0.82 16.42
N LYS A 294 -3.99 -1.00 15.11
CA LYS A 294 -3.81 0.07 14.12
C LYS A 294 -4.73 1.26 14.41
N MET A 295 -6.00 1.02 14.73
CA MET A 295 -6.96 2.09 15.04
C MET A 295 -6.78 2.67 16.45
N HIS A 296 -6.39 1.89 17.46
CA HIS A 296 -6.04 2.46 18.77
C HIS A 296 -4.84 3.42 18.71
N ASN A 297 -3.85 3.13 17.86
CA ASN A 297 -2.73 4.04 17.63
C ASN A 297 -3.18 5.41 17.13
N HIS A 298 -4.34 5.47 16.47
CA HIS A 298 -4.96 6.71 15.99
C HIS A 298 -5.98 7.30 16.96
N GLY A 299 -5.95 6.89 18.23
CA GLY A 299 -6.79 7.45 19.26
C GLY A 299 -8.27 7.20 19.00
N PHE A 300 -8.62 6.10 18.34
CA PHE A 300 -9.99 5.61 18.32
C PHE A 300 -10.23 4.70 19.53
N GLY A 301 -11.38 4.81 20.21
CA GLY A 301 -11.66 4.07 21.45
C GLY A 301 -13.04 3.39 21.45
N HIS A 302 -13.19 2.30 22.22
CA HIS A 302 -14.40 1.46 22.23
C HIS A 302 -15.69 2.18 22.61
N LYS A 303 -15.60 3.26 23.40
CA LYS A 303 -16.78 4.02 23.88
C LYS A 303 -17.36 4.99 22.83
N GLY A 304 -16.66 5.25 21.73
CA GLY A 304 -17.04 6.23 20.71
C GLY A 304 -17.61 5.64 19.42
N GLY A 305 -18.24 4.46 19.47
CA GLY A 305 -18.76 3.79 18.26
C GLY A 305 -17.71 3.01 17.47
N MET A 306 -16.57 2.70 18.09
CA MET A 306 -15.68 1.65 17.59
C MET A 306 -15.98 0.32 18.25
N THR A 307 -16.15 -0.72 17.44
CA THR A 307 -16.26 -2.10 17.92
C THR A 307 -15.08 -2.89 17.38
N TYR A 308 -14.20 -3.32 18.29
CA TYR A 308 -13.10 -4.24 18.00
C TYR A 308 -12.15 -3.88 16.85
N GLY A 309 -11.85 -2.59 16.68
CA GLY A 309 -10.80 -2.14 15.75
C GLY A 309 -11.28 -1.54 14.46
N TYR A 310 -12.58 -1.29 14.38
CA TYR A 310 -13.22 -0.70 13.23
C TYR A 310 -14.18 0.40 13.70
N PRO A 311 -14.38 1.45 12.89
CA PRO A 311 -15.65 2.16 12.89
C PRO A 311 -16.79 1.14 12.87
N ALA A 312 -17.85 1.32 13.66
CA ALA A 312 -19.05 0.48 13.53
C ALA A 312 -19.53 0.34 12.07
N LYS A 313 -19.31 1.40 11.27
CA LYS A 313 -19.57 1.45 9.84
C LYS A 313 -18.86 0.39 9.01
N THR A 314 -17.65 -0.07 9.35
CA THR A 314 -16.98 -1.12 8.58
C THR A 314 -17.66 -2.47 8.71
N GLY A 315 -18.13 -2.82 9.92
CA GLY A 315 -18.89 -4.05 10.13
C GLY A 315 -20.21 -4.03 9.37
N GLU A 316 -20.95 -2.93 9.46
CA GLU A 316 -22.19 -2.71 8.69
C GLU A 316 -21.94 -2.87 7.19
N PHE A 317 -20.92 -2.19 6.66
CA PHE A 317 -20.57 -2.22 5.24
C PHE A 317 -20.17 -3.63 4.77
N VAL A 318 -19.29 -4.30 5.52
CA VAL A 318 -18.86 -5.67 5.17
C VAL A 318 -20.01 -6.66 5.19
N ASN A 319 -20.93 -6.56 6.15
CA ASN A 319 -22.08 -7.47 6.22
C ASN A 319 -23.02 -7.30 5.03
N GLN A 320 -23.22 -6.05 4.59
CA GLN A 320 -24.06 -5.74 3.43
C GLN A 320 -23.48 -6.33 2.13
N TYR A 321 -22.16 -6.41 2.02
CA TYR A 321 -21.44 -6.82 0.81
C TYR A 321 -20.53 -8.04 1.06
N TRP A 322 -20.93 -8.95 1.95
CA TRP A 322 -20.07 -10.03 2.44
C TRP A 322 -19.47 -10.89 1.33
N ASP A 323 -20.32 -11.33 0.40
CA ASP A 323 -19.93 -12.21 -0.70
C ASP A 323 -18.86 -11.57 -1.59
N ASN A 324 -18.89 -10.23 -1.72
CA ASN A 324 -17.98 -9.47 -2.55
C ASN A 324 -16.55 -9.44 -2.01
N PHE A 325 -16.36 -9.67 -0.71
CA PHE A 325 -15.08 -9.51 -0.03
C PHE A 325 -14.52 -10.81 0.55
N TYR A 326 -15.36 -11.82 0.82
CA TYR A 326 -14.96 -12.96 1.66
C TYR A 326 -15.34 -14.34 1.10
N VAL A 327 -16.01 -14.45 -0.05
CA VAL A 327 -16.33 -15.76 -0.67
C VAL A 327 -15.26 -16.16 -1.67
N ASP A 328 -14.63 -17.33 -1.45
CA ASP A 328 -13.63 -17.89 -2.38
C ASP A 328 -14.30 -18.24 -3.72
N GLY A 329 -13.56 -18.16 -4.81
CA GLY A 329 -14.04 -18.14 -6.19
C GLY A 329 -14.57 -16.77 -6.62
N ILE A 330 -15.36 -16.09 -5.78
CA ILE A 330 -15.91 -14.77 -6.08
C ILE A 330 -14.81 -13.72 -5.99
N VAL A 331 -14.07 -13.64 -4.87
CA VAL A 331 -13.02 -12.64 -4.65
C VAL A 331 -11.94 -12.69 -5.74
N GLU A 332 -11.56 -13.89 -6.17
CA GLU A 332 -10.59 -14.10 -7.26
C GLU A 332 -11.12 -13.58 -8.62
N GLN A 333 -12.45 -13.50 -8.79
CA GLN A 333 -13.11 -13.03 -10.01
C GLN A 333 -13.59 -11.57 -9.94
N THR A 334 -13.98 -11.07 -8.76
CA THR A 334 -14.54 -9.72 -8.51
C THR A 334 -13.49 -8.66 -8.24
N THR A 335 -12.22 -8.99 -8.50
CA THR A 335 -11.08 -8.05 -8.46
C THR A 335 -10.75 -7.39 -9.82
N PRO A 336 -11.66 -7.18 -10.82
CA PRO A 336 -11.25 -6.39 -11.97
C PRO A 336 -11.23 -4.93 -11.52
N THR A 337 -10.10 -4.48 -11.01
CA THR A 337 -9.81 -3.05 -10.85
C THR A 337 -9.39 -2.49 -12.21
N LEU A 338 -9.37 -1.16 -12.32
CA LEU A 338 -8.58 -0.52 -13.37
C LEU A 338 -7.25 -0.12 -12.76
N ALA A 339 -6.17 -0.34 -13.50
CA ALA A 339 -4.87 0.15 -13.12
C ALA A 339 -4.82 1.68 -13.34
N VAL A 340 -4.26 2.41 -12.39
CA VAL A 340 -4.02 3.85 -12.54
C VAL A 340 -2.60 4.06 -13.01
N MET A 341 -2.46 4.48 -14.25
CA MET A 341 -1.20 4.93 -14.81
C MET A 341 -1.04 6.42 -14.51
N HIS A 342 0.19 6.85 -14.23
CA HIS A 342 0.44 8.24 -13.88
C HIS A 342 1.74 8.75 -14.51
N ASN A 343 1.78 10.07 -14.70
CA ASN A 343 2.98 10.80 -15.06
C ASN A 343 3.06 12.08 -14.23
N THR A 344 4.27 12.50 -13.87
CA THR A 344 4.48 13.73 -13.10
C THR A 344 5.37 14.70 -13.87
N LYS A 345 4.98 15.98 -13.91
CA LYS A 345 5.78 17.04 -14.55
C LYS A 345 6.12 18.12 -13.55
N ASP A 346 7.37 18.54 -13.60
CA ASP A 346 7.89 19.71 -12.89
C ASP A 346 7.57 20.97 -13.69
N LEU A 347 6.76 21.88 -13.11
CA LEU A 347 6.35 23.16 -13.71
C LEU A 347 7.01 24.36 -13.01
N GLY A 348 8.18 24.16 -12.39
CA GLY A 348 8.89 25.22 -11.66
C GLY A 348 8.44 25.32 -10.22
N ASN A 349 7.40 26.11 -9.93
CA ASN A 349 6.84 26.24 -8.57
C ASN A 349 5.69 25.26 -8.29
N GLU A 350 5.11 24.68 -9.34
CA GLU A 350 4.05 23.69 -9.27
C GLU A 350 4.55 22.32 -9.77
N VAL A 351 3.79 21.28 -9.42
CA VAL A 351 3.90 19.94 -9.99
C VAL A 351 2.55 19.54 -10.56
N GLU A 352 2.56 19.01 -11.77
CA GLU A 352 1.42 18.35 -12.40
C GLU A 352 1.52 16.83 -12.18
N VAL A 353 0.44 16.21 -11.71
CA VAL A 353 0.25 14.75 -11.70
C VAL A 353 -0.88 14.44 -12.68
N VAL A 354 -0.55 13.76 -13.77
CA VAL A 354 -1.50 13.31 -14.79
C VAL A 354 -1.87 11.87 -14.50
N LEU A 355 -3.16 11.58 -14.39
CA LEU A 355 -3.72 10.26 -14.16
C LEU A 355 -4.47 9.78 -15.40
N GLN A 356 -4.28 8.52 -15.75
CA GLN A 356 -5.00 7.82 -16.80
C GLN A 356 -5.33 6.39 -16.35
N LEU A 357 -6.39 5.80 -16.89
CA LEU A 357 -6.84 4.47 -16.49
C LEU A 357 -6.51 3.43 -17.55
N LEU A 358 -6.13 2.24 -17.10
CA LEU A 358 -5.87 1.07 -17.94
C LEU A 358 -6.86 -0.04 -17.57
N ASP A 359 -7.56 -0.52 -18.59
CA ASP A 359 -8.37 -1.72 -18.55
C ASP A 359 -7.62 -2.88 -19.18
N LYS A 360 -7.11 -3.77 -18.34
CA LYS A 360 -6.38 -4.96 -18.78
C LYS A 360 -7.26 -5.99 -19.48
N GLU A 361 -8.59 -5.91 -19.33
CA GLU A 361 -9.52 -6.87 -19.96
C GLU A 361 -10.08 -6.37 -21.29
N GLY A 362 -9.95 -5.07 -21.58
CA GLY A 362 -10.47 -4.46 -22.81
C GLY A 362 -9.68 -4.88 -24.05
N THR A 363 -10.41 -5.19 -25.14
CA THR A 363 -9.82 -5.61 -26.42
C THR A 363 -9.71 -4.46 -27.42
N GLU A 364 -10.83 -3.83 -27.83
CA GLU A 364 -10.82 -2.74 -28.83
C GLU A 364 -11.07 -1.35 -28.21
N ALA A 365 -12.08 -1.26 -27.35
CA ALA A 365 -12.41 -0.09 -26.56
C ALA A 365 -12.93 -0.53 -25.19
N SER A 366 -12.45 0.10 -24.12
CA SER A 366 -12.99 -0.17 -22.80
C SER A 366 -14.30 0.59 -22.62
N SER A 367 -15.34 -0.10 -22.15
CA SER A 367 -16.55 0.53 -21.65
C SER A 367 -16.43 0.97 -20.19
N ARG A 368 -15.30 0.66 -19.54
CA ARG A 368 -15.08 0.90 -18.12
C ARG A 368 -14.58 2.33 -17.92
N SER A 369 -15.23 3.07 -17.03
CA SER A 369 -14.82 4.40 -16.57
C SER A 369 -15.07 4.66 -15.08
N ILE A 370 -14.39 5.67 -14.53
CA ILE A 370 -14.77 6.25 -13.23
C ILE A 370 -15.44 7.60 -13.45
N ASP A 371 -16.35 7.97 -12.56
CA ASP A 371 -17.11 9.23 -12.61
C ASP A 371 -17.03 10.03 -11.29
N LYS A 372 -16.24 9.53 -10.34
CA LYS A 372 -15.95 10.16 -9.06
C LYS A 372 -14.60 9.70 -8.53
N PHE A 373 -13.96 10.57 -7.75
CA PHE A 373 -12.73 10.21 -7.04
C PHE A 373 -12.55 11.01 -5.76
N MET A 374 -11.74 10.47 -4.86
CA MET A 374 -11.22 11.15 -3.69
C MET A 374 -9.71 11.29 -3.81
N LEU A 375 -9.22 12.41 -3.31
CA LEU A 375 -7.82 12.74 -3.25
C LEU A 375 -7.44 13.07 -1.82
N LEU A 376 -6.48 12.34 -1.26
CA LEU A 376 -5.94 12.60 0.07
C LEU A 376 -4.47 12.99 -0.08
N THR A 377 -4.08 14.12 0.48
CA THR A 377 -2.70 14.62 0.50
C THR A 377 -2.17 14.70 1.91
N THR A 378 -0.86 14.58 2.08
CA THR A 378 -0.22 15.03 3.33
C THR A 378 -0.23 16.55 3.41
N ASP A 379 -0.09 17.10 4.63
CA ASP A 379 -0.13 18.56 4.89
C ASP A 379 0.92 19.40 4.14
N SER A 380 1.91 18.76 3.53
CA SER A 380 2.95 19.37 2.70
C SER A 380 2.53 19.62 1.25
N MET A 381 1.38 19.11 0.79
CA MET A 381 0.89 19.27 -0.59
C MET A 381 -0.50 19.92 -0.60
N THR A 382 -0.59 21.07 -1.27
CA THR A 382 -1.86 21.78 -1.47
C THR A 382 -2.28 21.64 -2.93
N LEU A 383 -3.53 21.23 -3.16
CA LEU A 383 -4.09 21.16 -4.51
C LEU A 383 -4.51 22.57 -4.96
N ASN A 384 -3.93 23.05 -6.04
CA ASN A 384 -4.23 24.37 -6.61
C ASN A 384 -5.42 24.30 -7.55
N ARG A 385 -5.44 23.28 -8.43
CA ARG A 385 -6.51 23.04 -9.41
C ARG A 385 -6.50 21.59 -9.87
N ALA A 386 -7.64 21.13 -10.37
CA ALA A 386 -7.80 19.86 -11.04
C ALA A 386 -8.48 20.07 -12.39
N THR A 387 -8.06 19.35 -13.43
CA THR A 387 -8.67 19.44 -14.75
C THR A 387 -8.89 18.06 -15.35
N PHE A 388 -9.99 17.91 -16.07
CA PHE A 388 -10.25 16.79 -16.95
C PHE A 388 -9.85 17.18 -18.37
N ASN A 389 -9.05 16.36 -19.04
CA ASN A 389 -8.76 16.50 -20.46
C ASN A 389 -9.40 15.34 -21.20
N ASP A 390 -10.25 15.63 -22.18
CA ASP A 390 -10.84 14.59 -23.03
C ASP A 390 -9.84 14.10 -24.11
N ILE A 391 -10.27 13.12 -24.90
CA ILE A 391 -9.46 12.54 -25.99
C ILE A 391 -9.24 13.52 -27.15
N ASP A 392 -10.07 14.56 -27.29
CA ASP A 392 -10.00 15.57 -28.34
C ASP A 392 -9.16 16.79 -27.91
N GLY A 393 -8.64 16.77 -26.67
CA GLY A 393 -7.82 17.83 -26.08
C GLY A 393 -8.62 18.99 -25.49
N GLN A 394 -9.93 18.85 -25.28
CA GLN A 394 -10.70 19.81 -24.52
C GLN A 394 -10.44 19.64 -23.03
N THR A 395 -10.21 20.76 -22.35
CA THR A 395 -9.95 20.81 -20.92
C THR A 395 -11.15 21.40 -20.18
N VAL A 396 -11.61 20.69 -19.15
CA VAL A 396 -12.65 21.14 -18.22
C VAL A 396 -12.05 21.23 -16.82
N GLU A 397 -12.22 22.37 -16.16
CA GLU A 397 -11.83 22.50 -14.76
C GLU A 397 -12.76 21.71 -13.85
N LEU A 398 -12.19 20.91 -12.95
CA LEU A 398 -12.93 20.12 -11.97
C LEU A 398 -12.93 20.84 -10.63
N GLN A 399 -14.11 20.98 -10.04
CA GLN A 399 -14.26 21.52 -8.69
C GLN A 399 -14.53 20.38 -7.71
N ALA A 400 -13.85 20.41 -6.56
CA ALA A 400 -14.15 19.47 -5.50
C ALA A 400 -15.58 19.74 -4.99
N SER A 401 -16.42 18.70 -4.96
CA SER A 401 -17.76 18.76 -4.36
C SER A 401 -17.68 19.00 -2.85
N ARG A 402 -16.59 18.53 -2.24
CA ARG A 402 -16.31 18.69 -0.82
C ARG A 402 -14.81 18.73 -0.55
N VAL A 403 -14.42 19.60 0.38
CA VAL A 403 -13.10 19.58 1.01
C VAL A 403 -13.31 19.36 2.51
N VAL A 404 -12.68 18.32 3.05
CA VAL A 404 -12.72 17.97 4.48
C VAL A 404 -12.12 19.09 5.32
N ALA A 405 -12.57 19.25 6.57
CA ALA A 405 -12.24 20.41 7.39
C ALA A 405 -10.73 20.66 7.62
N ASP A 406 -9.90 19.63 7.48
CA ASP A 406 -8.44 19.75 7.60
C ASP A 406 -7.73 20.16 6.30
N GLY A 407 -8.46 20.38 5.20
CA GLY A 407 -7.98 20.92 3.94
C GLY A 407 -7.13 19.97 3.09
N ASN A 408 -7.07 18.68 3.43
CA ASN A 408 -6.17 17.73 2.75
C ASN A 408 -6.90 16.51 2.14
N THR A 409 -8.22 16.42 2.29
CA THR A 409 -9.05 15.45 1.56
C THR A 409 -10.04 16.20 0.67
N TYR A 410 -9.96 15.93 -0.62
CA TYR A 410 -10.80 16.51 -1.68
C TYR A 410 -11.66 15.42 -2.29
N VAL A 411 -12.96 15.66 -2.39
CA VAL A 411 -13.92 14.74 -2.99
C VAL A 411 -14.43 15.39 -4.28
N PHE A 412 -14.43 14.61 -5.36
CA PHE A 412 -14.94 15.00 -6.67
C PHE A 412 -16.03 14.02 -7.07
N ASP A 413 -17.26 14.52 -7.11
CA ASP A 413 -18.44 13.75 -7.52
C ASP A 413 -18.92 14.21 -8.90
N ASN A 414 -19.45 13.29 -9.70
CA ASN A 414 -20.05 13.55 -11.01
C ASN A 414 -19.09 14.26 -11.98
N ILE A 415 -17.83 13.83 -12.01
CA ILE A 415 -16.89 14.30 -13.03
C ILE A 415 -17.27 13.71 -14.40
N PRO A 416 -16.84 14.31 -15.52
CA PRO A 416 -16.88 13.64 -16.81
C PRO A 416 -16.23 12.25 -16.71
N ALA A 417 -16.85 11.25 -17.34
CA ALA A 417 -16.38 9.87 -17.25
C ALA A 417 -14.94 9.75 -17.76
N LEU A 418 -14.02 9.38 -16.86
CA LEU A 418 -12.64 9.07 -17.20
C LEU A 418 -12.60 7.63 -17.70
N HIS A 419 -12.61 7.47 -19.02
CA HIS A 419 -12.61 6.16 -19.67
C HIS A 419 -11.23 5.52 -19.63
N ALA A 420 -11.21 4.22 -19.38
CA ALA A 420 -9.98 3.43 -19.43
C ALA A 420 -9.54 3.18 -20.87
N GLN A 421 -8.23 3.12 -21.06
CA GLN A 421 -7.63 2.62 -22.30
C GLN A 421 -7.42 1.11 -22.22
N THR A 422 -7.48 0.46 -23.39
CA THR A 422 -7.09 -0.94 -23.51
C THR A 422 -5.57 -1.10 -23.44
N LEU A 423 -5.11 -2.31 -23.12
CA LEU A 423 -3.69 -2.62 -23.04
C LEU A 423 -2.93 -2.34 -24.34
N GLU A 424 -3.54 -2.66 -25.49
CA GLU A 424 -2.98 -2.34 -26.81
C GLU A 424 -2.77 -0.83 -26.98
N LYS A 425 -3.78 -0.02 -26.64
CA LYS A 425 -3.73 1.44 -26.78
C LYS A 425 -2.69 2.08 -25.87
N VAL A 426 -2.59 1.65 -24.61
CA VAL A 426 -1.57 2.18 -23.69
C VAL A 426 -0.16 1.92 -24.22
N ASN A 427 0.09 0.75 -24.81
CA ASN A 427 1.42 0.37 -25.28
C ASN A 427 1.81 0.95 -26.65
N THR A 428 0.83 1.31 -27.49
CA THR A 428 1.04 1.78 -28.88
C THR A 428 0.70 3.26 -29.09
N GLN A 429 -0.24 3.81 -28.32
CA GLN A 429 -0.77 5.17 -28.42
C GLN A 429 -1.03 5.77 -27.01
N PRO A 430 0.02 5.89 -26.16
CA PRO A 430 -0.13 6.27 -24.75
C PRO A 430 -0.77 7.66 -24.54
N ASN A 431 -0.80 8.53 -25.54
CA ASN A 431 -1.34 9.88 -25.44
C ASN A 431 -2.82 10.00 -25.86
N ALA A 432 -3.46 8.93 -26.34
CA ALA A 432 -4.83 8.96 -26.86
C ALA A 432 -5.90 8.68 -25.78
N ALA A 433 -5.72 9.23 -24.57
CA ALA A 433 -6.54 8.93 -23.39
C ALA A 433 -7.21 10.19 -22.87
N SER A 434 -8.43 10.06 -22.33
CA SER A 434 -8.90 11.04 -21.35
C SER A 434 -8.03 10.97 -20.10
N THR A 435 -7.72 12.11 -19.51
CA THR A 435 -6.84 12.21 -18.32
C THR A 435 -7.41 13.14 -17.27
N VAL A 436 -6.98 12.94 -16.03
CA VAL A 436 -7.16 13.93 -14.95
C VAL A 436 -5.78 14.50 -14.61
N SER A 437 -5.61 15.82 -14.77
CA SER A 437 -4.41 16.54 -14.32
C SER A 437 -4.68 17.20 -12.97
N LEU A 438 -3.81 16.93 -12.00
CA LEU A 438 -3.85 17.50 -10.66
C LEU A 438 -2.62 18.38 -10.47
N PHE A 439 -2.82 19.63 -10.07
CA PHE A 439 -1.73 20.61 -9.94
C PHE A 439 -1.54 20.96 -8.47
N PHE A 440 -0.32 20.79 -7.98
CA PHE A 440 0.04 21.03 -6.58
C PHE A 440 1.18 22.03 -6.48
N ASP A 441 1.19 22.79 -5.39
CA ASP A 441 2.39 23.49 -4.96
C ASP A 441 3.52 22.49 -4.66
N LYS A 442 4.77 22.86 -5.01
CA LYS A 442 5.93 22.06 -4.62
C LYS A 442 6.05 21.98 -3.10
N PRO A 443 6.10 20.78 -2.51
CA PRO A 443 6.29 20.61 -1.09
C PRO A 443 7.65 21.14 -0.64
N SER A 444 7.72 21.61 0.60
CA SER A 444 8.96 22.11 1.20
C SER A 444 9.76 21.05 1.96
N SER A 445 9.26 19.81 2.02
CA SER A 445 9.91 18.68 2.70
C SER A 445 9.46 17.34 2.13
N ALA A 446 10.36 16.35 2.18
CA ALA A 446 10.06 14.96 1.86
C ALA A 446 9.24 14.25 2.93
N ILE A 447 9.10 14.86 4.10
CA ILE A 447 8.37 14.31 5.25
C ILE A 447 7.34 15.36 5.68
N SER A 448 6.10 14.92 5.91
CA SER A 448 5.05 15.75 6.49
C SER A 448 5.52 16.42 7.79
N SER A 449 5.15 17.70 7.93
CA SER A 449 5.54 18.52 9.09
C SER A 449 4.82 18.11 10.37
N LYS A 450 3.62 17.55 10.25
CA LYS A 450 2.78 17.10 11.36
C LYS A 450 2.94 15.61 11.67
N GLU A 451 3.28 14.80 10.67
CA GLU A 451 2.91 13.38 10.69
C GLU A 451 4.10 12.43 10.68
N LYS A 452 5.30 12.95 10.39
CA LYS A 452 6.53 12.13 10.21
C LYS A 452 6.38 11.01 9.17
N ALA A 453 5.41 11.13 8.26
CA ALA A 453 5.21 10.25 7.12
C ALA A 453 5.83 10.87 5.85
N PRO A 454 6.20 10.07 4.83
CA PRO A 454 6.57 10.60 3.53
C PRO A 454 5.48 11.53 2.97
N THR A 455 5.89 12.57 2.25
CA THR A 455 4.94 13.39 1.48
C THR A 455 4.30 12.51 0.40
N SER A 456 2.98 12.34 0.46
CA SER A 456 2.25 11.36 -0.35
C SER A 456 0.91 11.90 -0.84
N LEU A 457 0.48 11.34 -1.98
CA LEU A 457 -0.82 11.50 -2.60
C LEU A 457 -1.50 10.14 -2.63
N VAL A 458 -2.77 10.09 -2.23
CA VAL A 458 -3.62 8.91 -2.35
C VAL A 458 -4.82 9.27 -3.22
N PHE A 459 -5.03 8.49 -4.27
CA PHE A 459 -6.15 8.62 -5.19
C PHE A 459 -7.04 7.39 -5.10
N ILE A 460 -8.35 7.61 -4.96
CA ILE A 460 -9.37 6.57 -4.85
C ILE A 460 -10.49 6.89 -5.85
N GLY A 461 -10.56 6.16 -6.94
CA GLY A 461 -11.55 6.34 -8.01
C GLY A 461 -12.65 5.28 -7.95
N GLY A 462 -13.88 5.66 -8.29
CA GLY A 462 -15.02 4.75 -8.34
C GLY A 462 -16.01 5.10 -9.46
N SER A 463 -16.92 4.17 -9.74
CA SER A 463 -18.06 4.39 -10.64
C SER A 463 -19.35 4.51 -9.84
N SER A 464 -20.29 5.30 -10.33
CA SER A 464 -21.65 5.39 -9.80
C SER A 464 -22.57 4.31 -10.37
N GLU A 465 -22.21 3.75 -11.53
CA GLU A 465 -22.94 2.66 -12.18
C GLU A 465 -22.46 1.27 -11.74
N ASP A 466 -21.17 1.11 -11.43
CA ASP A 466 -20.56 -0.16 -11.04
C ASP A 466 -19.80 -0.06 -9.71
N PHE A 467 -20.34 -0.74 -8.69
CA PHE A 467 -19.72 -0.85 -7.37
C PHE A 467 -18.35 -1.53 -7.38
N TYR A 468 -18.11 -2.47 -8.30
CA TYR A 468 -16.84 -3.20 -8.39
C TYR A 468 -15.76 -2.43 -9.14
N GLN A 469 -16.16 -1.41 -9.89
CA GLN A 469 -15.24 -0.60 -10.65
C GLN A 469 -14.53 0.42 -9.77
N GLN A 470 -13.29 0.08 -9.41
CA GLN A 470 -12.42 0.84 -8.53
C GLN A 470 -11.06 1.11 -9.21
N SER A 471 -10.43 2.23 -8.87
CA SER A 471 -9.12 2.63 -9.43
C SER A 471 -8.32 3.37 -8.38
N ASN A 472 -7.23 2.79 -7.89
CA ASN A 472 -6.54 3.28 -6.71
C ASN A 472 -5.05 3.51 -7.00
N LEU A 473 -4.49 4.55 -6.38
CA LEU A 473 -3.07 4.88 -6.48
C LEU A 473 -2.56 5.43 -5.15
N ILE A 474 -1.38 4.98 -4.72
CA ILE A 474 -0.54 5.70 -3.76
C ILE A 474 0.68 6.20 -4.51
N LEU A 475 0.90 7.50 -4.50
CA LEU A 475 2.10 8.13 -5.04
C LEU A 475 2.87 8.83 -3.92
N ASN A 476 4.11 8.43 -3.68
CA ASN A 476 5.02 9.24 -2.87
C ASN A 476 5.58 10.35 -3.74
N TYR A 477 5.67 11.57 -3.21
CA TYR A 477 6.22 12.68 -3.97
C TYR A 477 7.67 12.37 -4.38
N SER A 478 7.93 12.46 -5.68
CA SER A 478 9.23 12.12 -6.23
C SER A 478 10.24 13.24 -5.93
N ASN A 479 11.35 12.88 -5.31
CA ASN A 479 12.45 13.81 -5.06
C ASN A 479 13.02 14.40 -6.37
N ALA A 480 12.78 13.76 -7.52
CA ALA A 480 13.23 14.25 -8.83
C ALA A 480 12.43 15.46 -9.33
N LEU A 481 11.25 15.71 -8.75
CA LEU A 481 10.42 16.89 -9.03
C LEU A 481 10.89 18.12 -8.24
N GLY A 482 11.78 17.93 -7.27
CA GLY A 482 12.39 18.97 -6.47
C GLY A 482 11.51 19.43 -5.30
N TYR A 483 12.14 19.75 -4.18
CA TYR A 483 11.50 20.37 -3.02
C TYR A 483 11.88 21.83 -2.93
N ARG A 484 10.92 22.70 -2.57
CA ARG A 484 11.22 24.10 -2.32
C ARG A 484 11.94 24.27 -0.97
N HIS A 485 13.00 25.05 -0.96
CA HIS A 485 13.73 25.45 0.25
C HIS A 485 13.86 26.98 0.31
N ASP A 486 14.40 27.47 1.44
CA ASP A 486 14.54 28.90 1.71
C ASP A 486 15.51 29.54 0.72
N ASN A 487 15.45 30.88 0.60
CA ASN A 487 16.28 31.67 -0.32
C ASN A 487 16.17 31.26 -1.79
N ASP A 488 14.99 30.81 -2.22
CA ASP A 488 14.74 30.37 -3.60
C ASP A 488 15.61 29.18 -4.05
N GLN A 489 15.98 28.33 -3.08
CA GLN A 489 16.68 27.08 -3.35
C GLN A 489 15.69 25.94 -3.62
N PHE A 490 16.12 24.99 -4.43
CA PHE A 490 15.38 23.76 -4.72
C PHE A 490 16.27 22.55 -4.46
N VAL A 491 15.70 21.49 -3.89
CA VAL A 491 16.43 20.28 -3.51
C VAL A 491 15.93 19.10 -4.33
N TYR A 492 16.82 18.50 -5.11
CA TYR A 492 16.52 17.38 -6.00
C TYR A 492 17.23 16.11 -5.54
N SER A 493 16.63 14.96 -5.82
CA SER A 493 17.32 13.68 -5.73
C SER A 493 16.74 12.73 -6.76
N PHE A 494 17.60 11.95 -7.40
CA PHE A 494 17.21 11.04 -8.46
C PHE A 494 17.40 9.60 -7.99
N LYS A 495 16.58 8.74 -8.57
CA LYS A 495 16.60 7.31 -8.31
C LYS A 495 17.11 6.58 -9.54
N GLU A 496 17.83 5.50 -9.32
CA GLU A 496 18.27 4.58 -10.36
C GLU A 496 17.89 3.14 -9.98
N TYR A 497 17.49 2.36 -10.98
CA TYR A 497 17.23 0.93 -10.80
C TYR A 497 18.53 0.15 -11.03
N THR A 498 18.84 -0.72 -10.08
CA THR A 498 20.00 -1.63 -10.14
C THR A 498 19.55 -3.03 -9.80
N LEU A 499 20.23 -4.04 -10.32
CA LEU A 499 19.98 -5.43 -9.91
C LEU A 499 20.68 -5.69 -8.58
N ASP A 500 19.95 -6.28 -7.63
CA ASP A 500 20.53 -6.79 -6.39
C ASP A 500 21.17 -8.18 -6.58
N GLU A 501 21.70 -8.75 -5.50
CA GLU A 501 22.32 -10.09 -5.50
C GLU A 501 21.34 -11.21 -5.86
N ASN A 502 20.02 -10.96 -5.78
CA ASN A 502 18.96 -11.90 -6.13
C ASN A 502 18.40 -11.65 -7.55
N ASN A 503 19.05 -10.81 -8.35
CA ASN A 503 18.57 -10.38 -9.68
C ASN A 503 17.18 -9.72 -9.64
N THR A 504 16.86 -9.05 -8.53
CA THR A 504 15.66 -8.22 -8.39
C THR A 504 16.03 -6.77 -8.66
N PHE A 505 15.18 -6.05 -9.38
CA PHE A 505 15.38 -4.62 -9.60
C PHE A 505 15.09 -3.84 -8.32
N VAL A 506 16.12 -3.16 -7.79
CA VAL A 506 16.03 -2.32 -6.59
C VAL A 506 16.33 -0.87 -6.92
N GLU A 507 15.52 0.02 -6.37
CA GLU A 507 15.64 1.46 -6.56
C GLU A 507 16.60 2.06 -5.52
N GLN A 508 17.65 2.74 -5.97
CA GLN A 508 18.67 3.39 -5.13
C GLN A 508 18.80 4.88 -5.45
N ASN A 509 19.37 5.67 -4.54
CA ASN A 509 19.63 7.09 -4.85
C ASN A 509 20.86 7.19 -5.76
N ALA A 510 20.71 7.84 -6.91
CA ALA A 510 21.81 8.12 -7.81
C ALA A 510 22.82 9.10 -7.18
N LEU A 511 24.09 8.96 -7.55
CA LEU A 511 25.21 9.74 -7.01
C LEU A 511 25.86 10.60 -8.10
N PHE A 512 25.94 11.90 -7.85
CA PHE A 512 26.41 12.90 -8.80
C PHE A 512 27.67 13.60 -8.30
N THR A 513 28.64 13.81 -9.19
CA THR A 513 29.75 14.74 -8.92
C THR A 513 29.24 16.19 -8.92
N PRO A 514 30.00 17.15 -8.36
CA PRO A 514 29.64 18.57 -8.45
C PRO A 514 29.38 19.05 -9.88
N GLN A 515 30.17 18.61 -10.87
CA GLN A 515 29.95 18.96 -12.27
C GLN A 515 28.64 18.39 -12.84
N GLN A 516 28.31 17.14 -12.49
CA GLN A 516 27.06 16.53 -12.95
C GLN A 516 25.85 17.21 -12.32
N ALA A 517 25.94 17.56 -11.04
CA ALA A 517 24.90 18.29 -10.33
C ALA A 517 24.68 19.71 -10.90
N GLU A 518 25.76 20.38 -11.28
CA GLU A 518 25.68 21.68 -11.95
C GLU A 518 24.92 21.60 -13.28
N ASN A 519 25.22 20.62 -14.11
CA ASN A 519 24.51 20.39 -15.37
C ASN A 519 23.00 20.16 -15.13
N ILE A 520 22.65 19.37 -14.11
CA ILE A 520 21.24 19.12 -13.74
C ILE A 520 20.54 20.43 -13.35
N CYS A 521 21.18 21.27 -12.53
CA CYS A 521 20.60 22.57 -12.18
C CYS A 521 20.43 23.45 -13.44
N GLN A 522 21.42 23.47 -14.34
CA GLN A 522 21.36 24.23 -15.59
C GLN A 522 20.22 23.76 -16.52
N GLU A 523 19.99 22.44 -16.63
CA GLU A 523 18.86 21.87 -17.37
C GLU A 523 17.51 22.32 -16.81
N LYS A 524 17.45 22.66 -15.52
CA LYS A 524 16.30 23.24 -14.83
C LYS A 524 16.25 24.77 -14.87
N GLY A 525 17.20 25.42 -15.57
CA GLY A 525 17.32 26.88 -15.62
C GLY A 525 17.85 27.52 -14.34
N MET A 526 18.54 26.75 -13.49
CA MET A 526 19.04 27.11 -12.17
C MET A 526 20.58 27.02 -12.10
N THR A 527 21.17 27.53 -11.02
CA THR A 527 22.60 27.32 -10.70
C THR A 527 22.75 26.41 -9.47
N LEU A 528 23.96 25.95 -9.14
CA LEU A 528 24.18 25.23 -7.88
C LEU A 528 23.89 26.16 -6.69
N GLY A 529 23.12 25.65 -5.73
CA GLY A 529 22.79 26.37 -4.50
C GLY A 529 23.82 26.18 -3.40
N MET A 530 23.91 27.18 -2.52
CA MET A 530 24.74 27.14 -1.32
C MET A 530 24.27 26.05 -0.35
N LEU A 531 25.19 25.18 0.06
CA LEU A 531 24.95 24.23 1.15
C LEU A 531 24.87 24.96 2.49
N GLN A 532 24.24 24.31 3.45
CA GLN A 532 24.30 24.71 4.86
C GLN A 532 25.76 24.65 5.39
N PRO A 533 26.10 25.36 6.48
CA PRO A 533 27.48 25.42 6.98
C PRO A 533 28.08 24.03 7.29
N PHE A 534 29.34 23.80 6.93
CA PHE A 534 30.03 22.52 7.06
C PHE A 534 30.13 22.06 8.52
N LYS A 535 29.96 20.75 8.75
CA LYS A 535 29.97 20.13 10.10
C LYS A 535 29.04 20.85 11.09
N SER A 536 27.90 21.39 10.63
CA SER A 536 26.93 22.09 11.47
C SER A 536 25.68 21.25 11.76
N SER A 537 24.90 21.67 12.77
CA SER A 537 23.59 21.08 13.03
C SER A 537 22.59 21.40 11.92
N ALA A 538 22.74 22.55 11.25
CA ALA A 538 21.89 22.97 10.15
C ALA A 538 22.06 22.04 8.93
N MET A 539 23.30 21.70 8.58
CA MET A 539 23.60 20.73 7.52
C MET A 539 23.01 19.35 7.79
N ILE A 540 23.16 18.84 9.02
CA ILE A 540 22.57 17.55 9.41
C ILE A 540 21.04 17.59 9.36
N SER A 541 20.43 18.68 9.83
CA SER A 541 18.97 18.85 9.85
C SER A 541 18.42 18.97 8.44
N PHE A 542 19.10 19.72 7.56
CA PHE A 542 18.77 19.85 6.14
C PHE A 542 18.81 18.49 5.43
N GLN A 543 19.90 17.73 5.56
CA GLN A 543 20.00 16.39 5.00
C GLN A 543 18.84 15.51 5.47
N ASN A 544 18.58 15.46 6.78
CA ASN A 544 17.52 14.61 7.33
C ASN A 544 16.09 15.05 6.94
N LYS A 545 15.90 16.31 6.53
CA LYS A 545 14.63 16.84 6.04
C LYS A 545 14.25 16.30 4.65
N PHE A 546 15.24 15.92 3.83
CA PHE A 546 15.03 15.49 2.44
C PHE A 546 15.48 14.05 2.16
N LEU A 547 16.60 13.61 2.74
CA LEU A 547 17.10 12.25 2.65
C LEU A 547 17.93 11.88 3.88
N LYS A 548 17.34 11.14 4.81
CA LYS A 548 18.02 10.74 6.05
C LYS A 548 19.26 9.88 5.76
N TYR A 549 20.40 10.28 6.31
CA TYR A 549 21.70 9.62 6.14
C TYR A 549 22.10 9.47 4.67
N GLY A 550 22.77 10.47 4.12
CA GLY A 550 23.17 10.45 2.72
C GLY A 550 24.23 11.48 2.45
N SER A 551 24.43 11.77 1.16
CA SER A 551 25.32 12.82 0.72
C SER A 551 24.56 13.91 -0.03
N GLN A 552 25.12 15.11 -0.03
CA GLN A 552 24.57 16.26 -0.73
C GLN A 552 25.66 16.92 -1.56
N VAL A 553 25.26 17.65 -2.60
CA VAL A 553 26.11 18.36 -3.54
C VAL A 553 25.54 19.75 -3.81
N GLY A 554 26.41 20.75 -3.81
CA GLY A 554 26.08 22.17 -3.93
C GLY A 554 27.35 23.03 -3.82
N LEU A 555 27.20 24.32 -3.54
CA LEU A 555 28.33 25.21 -3.28
C LEU A 555 28.68 25.21 -1.78
N SER A 556 29.97 25.13 -1.43
CA SER A 556 30.43 25.24 -0.04
C SER A 556 29.99 26.58 0.55
N HIS A 557 29.39 26.54 1.74
CA HIS A 557 29.05 27.74 2.50
C HIS A 557 30.27 28.64 2.76
N GLU A 558 31.43 28.04 2.97
CA GLU A 558 32.65 28.72 3.37
C GLU A 558 33.46 29.27 2.19
N THR A 559 33.54 28.52 1.08
CA THR A 559 34.41 28.90 -0.05
C THR A 559 33.66 29.34 -1.29
N GLY A 560 32.36 29.03 -1.41
CA GLY A 560 31.58 29.23 -2.64
C GLY A 560 31.90 28.25 -3.76
N GLU A 561 32.81 27.30 -3.54
CA GLU A 561 33.22 26.32 -4.56
C GLU A 561 32.30 25.08 -4.58
N PRO A 562 32.07 24.46 -5.74
CA PRO A 562 31.29 23.22 -5.83
C PRO A 562 31.90 22.09 -4.99
N VAL A 563 31.08 21.45 -4.14
CA VAL A 563 31.51 20.40 -3.22
C VAL A 563 30.42 19.37 -3.00
N ALA A 564 30.82 18.11 -2.78
CA ALA A 564 29.94 17.06 -2.27
C ALA A 564 30.34 16.66 -0.85
N VAL A 565 29.35 16.42 0.01
CA VAL A 565 29.54 16.16 1.44
C VAL A 565 28.67 14.99 1.86
N ASN A 566 29.25 14.01 2.55
CA ASN A 566 28.53 12.89 3.15
C ASN A 566 28.20 13.17 4.61
N ILE A 567 26.96 12.89 4.99
CA ILE A 567 26.36 13.13 6.31
C ILE A 567 25.78 11.80 6.83
N PRO A 568 26.64 10.90 7.35
CA PRO A 568 26.24 9.55 7.76
C PRO A 568 25.61 9.49 9.17
N THR A 569 25.08 10.61 9.67
CA THR A 569 24.66 10.75 11.07
C THR A 569 23.60 11.82 11.25
N SER A 570 22.82 11.67 12.32
CA SER A 570 21.82 12.65 12.76
C SER A 570 22.30 13.56 13.90
N TYR A 571 23.53 13.37 14.40
CA TYR A 571 24.00 14.11 15.58
C TYR A 571 25.53 14.33 15.65
N LYS A 572 26.37 13.50 15.03
CA LYS A 572 27.83 13.58 15.14
C LYS A 572 28.47 14.43 14.05
N LYS A 573 28.53 15.75 14.26
CA LYS A 573 29.15 16.72 13.32
C LYS A 573 30.52 16.30 12.78
N ASN A 574 31.36 15.67 13.59
CA ASN A 574 32.71 15.25 13.19
C ASN A 574 32.75 14.11 12.14
N LEU A 575 31.65 13.36 11.95
CA LEU A 575 31.56 12.32 10.92
C LEU A 575 31.22 12.86 9.53
N VAL A 576 30.83 14.14 9.44
CA VAL A 576 30.55 14.81 8.17
C VAL A 576 31.89 15.05 7.45
N LYS A 577 31.98 14.59 6.21
CA LYS A 577 33.21 14.63 5.40
C LYS A 577 32.92 14.97 3.94
N VAL A 578 33.87 15.64 3.30
CA VAL A 578 33.86 15.83 1.85
C VAL A 578 33.99 14.46 1.16
N VAL A 579 33.28 14.28 0.06
CA VAL A 579 33.27 13.09 -0.79
C VAL A 579 33.21 13.51 -2.25
N ASP A 580 33.42 12.57 -3.16
CA ASP A 580 33.44 12.87 -4.60
C ASP A 580 32.03 13.05 -5.20
N LYS A 581 31.01 12.44 -4.57
CA LYS A 581 29.63 12.42 -5.10
C LYS A 581 28.56 12.60 -4.02
N GLY A 582 27.48 13.31 -4.38
CA GLY A 582 26.29 13.60 -3.58
C GLY A 582 25.02 13.01 -4.19
N SER A 583 24.03 12.62 -3.36
CA SER A 583 22.71 12.18 -3.84
C SER A 583 21.60 13.24 -3.75
N LEU A 584 21.73 14.19 -2.83
CA LEU A 584 20.89 15.40 -2.77
C LEU A 584 21.57 16.54 -3.52
N ILE A 585 20.93 17.07 -4.56
CA ILE A 585 21.42 18.22 -5.32
C ILE A 585 20.70 19.46 -4.83
N VAL A 586 21.45 20.50 -4.45
CA VAL A 586 20.89 21.81 -4.09
C VAL A 586 21.08 22.75 -5.27
N CYS A 587 19.99 23.28 -5.80
CA CYS A 587 19.96 24.28 -6.87
C CYS A 587 19.43 25.62 -6.34
N GLN A 588 19.70 26.70 -7.07
CA GLN A 588 19.32 28.08 -6.78
C GLN A 588 18.61 28.66 -8.01
N GLY A 589 17.38 29.14 -7.80
CA GLY A 589 16.54 29.84 -8.79
C GLY A 589 17.06 31.22 -9.18
#